data_AF-X8C977-F1
#
_entry.id   AF-X8C977-F1
#
_cell.length_a   1.000
_cell.length_b   1.000
_cell.length_c   1.000
_cell.angle_alpha   90.00
_cell.angle_beta   90.00
_cell.angle_gamma   90.00
#
_symmetry.space_group_name_H-M   'P 1'
#
loop_
_entity.id
_entity.type
_entity.pdbx_description
1 polymer ?
#
loop_
_entity_poly.entity_id
_entity_poly.type
_entity_poly.pdbx_seq_one_letter_code
_entity_poly.pdbx_strand_id
1 'polypeptide(L)'
;MVPAVVAIRAGTLRDQLSSFSEDPMWPWVLGALLFLGGLFVVAFHQYWRSVAAVIISLFGWFLLLRGLTLLAAPQLIVNGAESATETSSAAVIVVRVVFGLLALCGVYLAYVGWLKKVD
;
A
#
# COMPACT_ATOMS: atom_id res chain seq x y z
N MET A 1 -2.89 -5.76 8.69
CA MET A 1 -3.43 -4.64 9.49
C MET A 1 -3.60 -3.36 8.69
N VAL A 2 -2.54 -2.71 8.18
CA VAL A 2 -2.66 -1.39 7.51
C VAL A 2 -3.62 -1.34 6.29
N PRO A 3 -3.54 -2.25 5.29
CA PRO A 3 -4.48 -2.23 4.16
C PRO A 3 -5.94 -2.40 4.58
N ALA A 4 -6.20 -3.24 5.59
CA ALA A 4 -7.54 -3.43 6.13
C ALA A 4 -8.09 -2.15 6.78
N VAL A 5 -7.25 -1.43 7.53
CA VAL A 5 -7.62 -0.13 8.11
C VAL A 5 -7.97 0.88 7.02
N VAL A 6 -7.18 0.96 5.95
CA VAL A 6 -7.45 1.85 4.80
C VAL A 6 -8.78 1.49 4.14
N ALA A 7 -9.05 0.22 3.91
CA ALA A 7 -10.32 -0.23 3.33
C ALA A 7 -11.51 0.18 4.22
N ILE A 8 -11.46 -0.10 5.52
CA ILE A 8 -12.55 0.21 6.45
C ILE A 8 -12.76 1.72 6.57
N ARG A 9 -11.67 2.46 6.75
CA ARG A 9 -11.69 3.90 7.04
C ARG A 9 -11.72 4.78 5.80
N ALA A 10 -11.81 4.22 4.60
CA ALA A 10 -11.71 4.96 3.33
C ALA A 10 -12.54 6.26 3.29
N GLY A 11 -13.77 6.25 3.82
CA GLY A 11 -14.64 7.43 3.86
C GLY A 11 -14.26 8.50 4.89
N THR A 12 -13.41 8.18 5.86
CA THR A 12 -12.94 9.09 6.93
C THR A 12 -11.47 9.47 6.78
N LEU A 13 -10.76 8.95 5.77
CA LEU A 13 -9.34 9.24 5.56
C LEU A 13 -9.08 10.69 5.16
N ARG A 14 -10.08 11.35 4.56
CA ARG A 14 -10.02 12.77 4.16
C ARG A 14 -9.56 13.67 5.30
N ASP A 15 -10.07 13.46 6.50
CA ASP A 15 -9.78 14.32 7.65
C ASP A 15 -8.31 14.23 8.10
N GLN A 16 -7.58 13.20 7.64
CA GLN A 16 -6.15 13.01 7.93
C GLN A 16 -5.24 13.48 6.79
N LEU A 17 -5.80 13.78 5.60
CA LEU A 17 -5.01 14.21 4.45
C LEU A 17 -4.43 15.62 4.61
N SER A 18 -5.18 16.54 5.25
CA SER A 18 -4.73 17.92 5.46
C SER A 18 -3.46 17.97 6.31
N SER A 19 -3.42 17.24 7.43
CA SER A 19 -2.22 17.17 8.27
C SER A 19 -1.04 16.48 7.58
N PHE A 20 -1.31 15.59 6.61
CA PHE A 20 -0.26 14.93 5.83
C PHE A 20 0.35 15.86 4.77
N SER A 21 -0.46 16.76 4.18
CA SER A 21 0.01 17.70 3.15
C SER A 21 0.63 18.98 3.73
N GLU A 22 0.24 19.39 4.94
CA GLU A 22 0.76 20.59 5.61
C GLU A 22 2.23 20.48 6.01
N ASP A 23 2.66 19.32 6.52
CA ASP A 23 4.06 19.10 6.89
C ASP A 23 4.78 18.25 5.82
N PRO A 24 5.70 18.86 5.03
CA PRO A 24 6.40 18.17 3.96
C PRO A 24 7.26 17.00 4.47
N MET A 25 7.61 16.94 5.76
CA MET A 25 8.37 15.83 6.35
C MET A 25 7.67 14.47 6.15
N TRP A 26 6.34 14.43 6.21
CA TRP A 26 5.59 13.16 6.14
C TRP A 26 5.73 12.44 4.80
N PRO A 27 5.49 13.09 3.64
CA PRO A 27 5.76 12.48 2.34
C PRO A 27 7.20 12.01 2.17
N TRP A 28 8.20 12.77 2.67
CA TRP A 28 9.61 12.38 2.58
C TRP A 28 9.91 11.12 3.39
N VAL A 29 9.55 11.09 4.68
CA VAL A 29 9.85 9.96 5.58
C VAL A 29 9.10 8.70 5.15
N LEU A 30 7.78 8.81 4.89
CA LEU A 30 7.00 7.66 4.45
C LEU A 30 7.40 7.21 3.04
N GLY A 31 7.71 8.14 2.15
CA GLY A 31 8.20 7.86 0.80
C GLY A 31 9.51 7.08 0.83
N ALA A 32 10.48 7.51 1.64
CA ALA A 32 11.76 6.82 1.81
C ALA A 32 11.59 5.41 2.37
N LEU A 33 10.75 5.25 3.41
CA LEU A 33 10.49 3.95 4.01
C LEU A 33 9.84 2.97 3.02
N LEU A 34 8.83 3.44 2.27
CA LEU A 34 8.14 2.64 1.26
C LEU A 34 9.06 2.29 0.08
N PHE A 35 9.86 3.26 -0.37
CA PHE A 35 10.79 3.07 -1.47
C PHE A 35 11.87 2.04 -1.11
N LEU A 36 12.53 2.20 0.03
CA LEU A 36 13.58 1.28 0.48
C LEU A 36 13.02 -0.12 0.76
N GLY A 37 11.86 -0.20 1.42
CA GLY A 37 11.18 -1.47 1.68
C GLY A 37 10.78 -2.19 0.39
N GLY A 38 10.19 -1.45 -0.56
CA GLY A 38 9.83 -1.97 -1.88
C GLY A 38 11.05 -2.41 -2.68
N LEU A 39 12.12 -1.62 -2.67
CA LEU A 39 13.37 -1.92 -3.35
C LEU A 39 14.00 -3.20 -2.82
N PHE A 40 14.04 -3.36 -1.50
CA PHE A 40 14.53 -4.58 -0.86
C PHE A 40 13.70 -5.80 -1.29
N VAL A 41 12.38 -5.72 -1.20
CA VAL A 41 11.52 -6.83 -1.61
C VAL A 41 11.74 -7.19 -3.08
N VAL A 42 11.74 -6.21 -3.99
CA VAL A 42 11.98 -6.44 -5.41
C VAL A 42 13.34 -7.11 -5.59
N ALA A 43 14.43 -6.55 -5.05
CA ALA A 43 15.78 -7.07 -5.19
C ALA A 43 15.92 -8.54 -4.74
N PHE A 44 15.21 -8.96 -3.68
CA PHE A 44 15.32 -10.31 -3.12
C PHE A 44 14.22 -11.30 -3.57
N HIS A 45 13.13 -10.84 -4.19
CA HIS A 45 12.03 -11.67 -4.69
C HIS A 45 11.93 -11.64 -6.23
N GLN A 46 13.04 -12.02 -6.88
CA GLN A 46 13.16 -12.06 -8.34
C GLN A 46 12.57 -13.34 -8.96
N TYR A 47 12.53 -14.45 -8.20
CA TYR A 47 12.07 -15.74 -8.72
C TYR A 47 10.62 -16.04 -8.35
N TRP A 48 9.78 -16.20 -9.37
CA TRP A 48 8.33 -16.34 -9.23
C TRP A 48 7.90 -17.82 -9.30
N ARG A 49 8.51 -18.66 -8.44
CA ARG A 49 8.27 -20.11 -8.45
C ARG A 49 7.01 -20.55 -7.69
N SER A 50 6.37 -19.65 -6.95
CA SER A 50 5.14 -19.94 -6.21
C SER A 50 4.22 -18.73 -6.16
N VAL A 51 2.92 -18.97 -5.95
CA VAL A 51 1.92 -17.91 -5.80
C VAL A 51 2.30 -16.94 -4.68
N ALA A 52 2.83 -17.44 -3.56
CA ALA A 52 3.30 -16.58 -2.46
C ALA A 52 4.45 -15.67 -2.89
N ALA A 53 5.43 -16.19 -3.63
CA ALA A 53 6.55 -15.38 -4.14
C ALA A 53 6.08 -14.29 -5.11
N VAL A 54 5.10 -14.60 -5.98
CA VAL A 54 4.48 -13.62 -6.88
C VAL A 54 3.81 -12.51 -6.08
N ILE A 55 2.96 -12.85 -5.10
CA ILE A 55 2.26 -11.86 -4.27
C ILE A 55 3.25 -10.96 -3.53
N ILE A 56 4.32 -11.52 -2.95
CA ILE A 56 5.36 -10.74 -2.27
C ILE A 56 6.04 -9.78 -3.25
N SER A 57 6.42 -10.25 -4.44
CA SER A 57 7.10 -9.42 -5.44
C SER A 57 6.21 -8.28 -5.95
N LEU A 58 4.93 -8.57 -6.26
CA LEU A 58 3.95 -7.55 -6.66
C LEU A 58 3.70 -6.52 -5.55
N PHE A 59 3.64 -6.97 -4.30
CA PHE A 59 3.54 -6.06 -3.16
C PHE A 59 4.79 -5.17 -3.03
N GLY A 60 5.98 -5.73 -3.25
CA GLY A 60 7.23 -4.98 -3.31
C GLY A 60 7.21 -3.87 -4.37
N TRP A 61 6.76 -4.18 -5.58
CA TRP A 61 6.60 -3.18 -6.66
C TRP A 61 5.57 -2.10 -6.31
N PHE A 62 4.44 -2.47 -5.69
CA PHE A 62 3.47 -1.50 -5.20
C PHE A 62 4.09 -0.52 -4.19
N LEU A 63 4.85 -1.02 -3.22
CA LEU A 63 5.54 -0.16 -2.24
C LEU A 63 6.61 0.72 -2.90
N LEU A 64 7.40 0.14 -3.82
CA LEU A 64 8.48 0.84 -4.51
C LEU A 64 7.94 2.01 -5.33
N LEU A 65 6.93 1.77 -6.17
CA LEU A 65 6.32 2.81 -7.01
C LEU A 65 5.64 3.87 -6.15
N ARG A 66 4.87 3.46 -5.13
CA ARG A 66 4.21 4.40 -4.22
C ARG A 66 5.21 5.26 -3.44
N GLY A 67 6.31 4.66 -2.96
CA GLY A 67 7.38 5.36 -2.27
C GLY A 67 8.11 6.35 -3.19
N LEU A 68 8.40 5.93 -4.43
CA LEU A 68 8.98 6.80 -5.44
C LEU A 68 8.07 7.98 -5.77
N THR A 69 6.76 7.75 -5.93
CA THR A 69 5.80 8.83 -6.17
C THR A 69 5.77 9.82 -5.00
N LEU A 70 5.80 9.35 -3.76
CA LEU A 70 5.83 10.24 -2.59
C LEU A 70 7.12 11.09 -2.51
N LEU A 71 8.25 10.55 -2.94
CA LEU A 71 9.53 11.29 -2.95
C LEU A 71 9.63 12.27 -4.12
N ALA A 72 9.14 11.89 -5.30
CA ALA A 72 9.32 12.68 -6.52
C ALA A 72 8.16 13.66 -6.79
N ALA A 73 6.93 13.27 -6.43
CA ALA A 73 5.72 14.01 -6.77
C ALA A 73 4.59 13.74 -5.74
N PRO A 74 4.76 14.12 -4.46
CA PRO A 74 3.81 13.81 -3.39
C PRO A 74 2.38 14.33 -3.66
N GLN A 75 2.25 15.44 -4.38
CA GLN A 75 0.97 15.99 -4.82
C GLN A 75 0.12 15.02 -5.65
N LEU A 76 0.73 14.07 -6.38
CA LEU A 76 -0.04 13.07 -7.13
C LEU A 76 -0.79 12.11 -6.20
N ILE A 77 -0.20 11.79 -5.05
CA ILE A 77 -0.84 10.94 -4.04
C ILE A 77 -1.92 11.72 -3.29
N VAL A 78 -1.66 12.98 -2.93
CA VAL A 78 -2.64 13.85 -2.24
C VAL A 78 -3.87 14.05 -3.13
N ASN A 79 -3.69 14.55 -4.35
CA ASN A 79 -4.79 14.80 -5.29
C ASN A 79 -5.57 13.52 -5.63
N GLY A 80 -4.86 12.39 -5.79
CA GLY A 80 -5.49 11.10 -6.05
C GLY A 80 -6.35 10.63 -4.87
N ALA A 81 -5.88 10.84 -3.63
CA ALA A 81 -6.62 10.47 -2.44
C ALA A 81 -7.78 11.44 -2.13
N GLU A 82 -7.63 12.73 -2.42
CA GLU A 82 -8.75 13.70 -2.39
C GLU A 82 -9.82 13.30 -3.41
N SER A 83 -9.47 13.09 -4.68
CA SER A 83 -10.42 12.67 -5.71
C SER A 83 -11.11 11.34 -5.37
N ALA A 84 -10.36 10.37 -4.85
CA ALA A 84 -10.91 9.07 -4.46
C ALA A 84 -11.88 9.16 -3.25
N THR A 85 -11.79 10.23 -2.46
CA THR A 85 -12.67 10.48 -1.30
C THR A 85 -13.76 11.53 -1.57
N GLU A 86 -13.61 12.39 -2.59
CA GLU A 86 -14.57 13.42 -2.99
C GLU A 86 -15.63 12.94 -3.99
N THR A 87 -15.21 12.19 -5.02
CA THR A 87 -15.95 12.23 -6.29
C THR A 87 -17.16 11.28 -6.38
N SER A 88 -17.26 10.20 -5.58
CA SER A 88 -18.44 9.32 -5.59
C SER A 88 -18.29 8.16 -4.59
N SER A 89 -19.41 7.59 -4.12
CA SER A 89 -19.47 6.27 -3.49
C SER A 89 -18.71 5.19 -4.26
N ALA A 90 -18.64 5.30 -5.59
CA ALA A 90 -17.91 4.38 -6.47
C ALA A 90 -16.39 4.42 -6.28
N ALA A 91 -15.78 5.59 -6.13
CA ALA A 91 -14.32 5.70 -5.96
C ALA A 91 -13.87 5.16 -4.59
N VAL A 92 -14.67 5.41 -3.55
CA VAL A 92 -14.47 4.82 -2.22
C VAL A 92 -14.61 3.29 -2.26
N ILE A 93 -15.54 2.76 -3.07
CA ILE A 93 -15.66 1.31 -3.29
C ILE A 93 -14.39 0.76 -3.95
N VAL A 94 -13.82 1.44 -4.94
CA VAL A 94 -12.56 1.01 -5.58
C VAL A 94 -11.42 0.94 -4.54
N VAL A 95 -11.25 1.98 -3.71
CA VAL A 95 -10.26 1.98 -2.63
C VAL A 95 -10.48 0.80 -1.68
N ARG A 96 -11.73 0.57 -1.26
CA ARG A 96 -12.11 -0.56 -0.40
C ARG A 96 -11.75 -1.91 -1.02
N VAL A 97 -12.06 -2.11 -2.29
CA VAL A 97 -11.79 -3.37 -2.99
C VAL A 97 -10.29 -3.59 -3.13
N VAL A 98 -9.55 -2.60 -3.62
CA VAL A 98 -8.09 -2.71 -3.82
C VAL A 98 -7.38 -3.00 -2.50
N PHE A 99 -7.62 -2.19 -1.47
CA PHE A 99 -6.97 -2.38 -0.18
C PHE A 99 -7.50 -3.60 0.59
N GLY A 100 -8.75 -4.02 0.33
CA GLY A 100 -9.32 -5.26 0.82
C GLY A 100 -8.63 -6.49 0.23
N LEU A 101 -8.38 -6.50 -1.09
CA LEU A 101 -7.61 -7.56 -1.74
C LEU A 101 -6.17 -7.63 -1.21
N LEU A 102 -5.53 -6.47 -1.04
CA LEU A 102 -4.21 -6.38 -0.38
C LEU A 102 -4.22 -6.96 1.04
N ALA A 103 -5.29 -6.71 1.80
CA ALA A 103 -5.45 -7.29 3.14
C ALA A 103 -5.61 -8.83 3.08
N LEU A 104 -6.41 -9.34 2.15
CA LEU A 104 -6.59 -10.78 1.94
C LEU A 104 -5.29 -11.47 1.51
N CYS A 105 -4.51 -10.84 0.62
CA CYS A 105 -3.16 -11.31 0.28
C CYS A 105 -2.27 -11.42 1.52
N GLY A 106 -2.33 -10.43 2.42
CA GLY A 106 -1.59 -10.46 3.68
C GLY A 106 -2.02 -11.61 4.60
N VAL A 107 -3.34 -11.88 4.70
CA VAL A 107 -3.87 -13.03 5.47
C VAL A 107 -3.41 -14.35 4.85
N TYR A 108 -3.47 -14.47 3.53
CA TYR A 108 -3.01 -15.66 2.80
C TYR A 108 -1.51 -15.91 3.04
N LEU A 109 -0.66 -14.88 2.93
CA LEU A 109 0.77 -15.00 3.18
C LEU A 109 1.07 -15.39 4.63
N ALA A 110 0.34 -14.81 5.59
CA ALA A 110 0.46 -15.19 7.00
C ALA A 110 0.09 -16.66 7.23
N TYR A 111 -0.99 -17.14 6.60
CA TYR A 111 -1.43 -18.52 6.66
C TYR A 111 -0.41 -19.50 6.05
N VAL A 112 0.06 -19.24 4.83
CA VAL A 112 1.05 -20.09 4.15
C VAL A 112 2.39 -20.09 4.90
N GLY A 113 2.80 -18.92 5.41
CA GLY A 113 4.01 -18.81 6.23
C GLY A 113 3.90 -19.59 7.55
N TRP A 114 2.73 -19.58 8.18
CA TRP A 114 2.45 -20.34 9.40
C TRP A 114 2.47 -21.86 9.16
N LEU A 115 1.82 -22.34 8.10
CA LEU A 115 1.80 -23.76 7.75
C LEU A 115 3.17 -24.32 7.43
N LYS A 116 4.07 -23.49 6.86
CA LYS A 116 5.44 -23.90 6.57
C LYS A 116 6.29 -24.12 7.84
N LYS A 117 5.73 -23.88 9.03
CA LYS A 117 6.39 -24.03 10.33
C LYS A 117 6.04 -25.33 11.06
N VAL A 118 5.55 -26.35 10.35
CA VAL A 118 5.24 -27.66 10.93
C VAL A 118 6.21 -28.70 10.35
N ASP A 119 7.46 -28.63 10.83
CA ASP A 119 8.38 -29.77 10.83
C ASP A 119 8.49 -30.29 12.28
#